data_AF-A0A0N4XEJ2-F1
#
_entry.id   AF-A0A0N4XEJ2-F1
#
_cell.length_a   1.000
_cell.length_b   1.000
_cell.length_c   1.000
_cell.angle_alpha   90.00
_cell.angle_beta   90.00
_cell.angle_gamma   90.00
#
_symmetry.space_group_name_H-M   'P 1'
#
loop_
_entity.id
_entity.type
_entity.pdbx_description
1 polymer ?
#
loop_
_entity_poly.entity_id
_entity_poly.type
_entity_poly.pdbx_seq_one_letter_code
_entity_poly.pdbx_strand_id
1 'polypeptide(L)'
;VYAYKRDDQQEYKLDDSFPKRLPENIKFTPHGALRWQDRHRMVLAGLPLDVRGCSTWREGETKIFTDNMVFTYDALLNTTIGDGTPLRTFFVCKE
;
A
#
# COMPACT_ATOMS: atom_id res chain seq x y z
N VAL A 1 13.93 -0.08 6.43
CA VAL A 1 12.65 0.59 6.76
C VAL A 1 12.94 2.03 7.10
N TYR A 2 12.17 2.96 6.55
CA TYR A 2 12.24 4.39 6.84
C TYR A 2 10.98 4.81 7.59
N ALA A 3 11.07 5.83 8.44
CA ALA A 3 9.93 6.41 9.11
C ALA A 3 10.04 7.93 9.06
N TYR A 4 8.95 8.59 8.70
CA TYR A 4 8.86 10.04 8.66
C TYR A 4 7.83 10.50 9.68
N LYS A 5 8.12 11.60 10.37
CA LYS A 5 7.19 12.29 11.25
C LYS A 5 6.89 13.67 10.68
N ARG A 6 5.66 14.11 10.89
CA ARG A 6 5.25 15.46 10.53
C ARG A 6 5.67 16.41 11.66
N ASP A 7 6.41 17.45 11.32
CA ASP A 7 6.81 18.49 12.28
C ASP A 7 5.73 19.57 12.43
N ASP A 8 6.01 20.55 13.28
CA ASP A 8 5.11 21.67 13.55
C ASP A 8 4.90 22.58 12.32
N GLN A 9 5.83 22.55 11.37
CA GLN A 9 5.77 23.27 10.08
C GLN A 9 5.00 22.47 9.02
N GLN A 10 4.43 21.32 9.39
CA GLN A 10 3.74 20.37 8.51
C GLN A 10 4.64 19.71 7.46
N GLU A 11 5.95 19.75 7.66
CA GLU A 11 6.91 19.06 6.82
C GLU A 11 7.14 17.63 7.33
N TYR A 12 7.30 16.69 6.41
CA TYR A 12 7.69 15.33 6.77
C TYR A 12 9.22 15.26 6.89
N LYS A 13 9.70 15.09 8.12
CA LYS A 13 11.13 14.90 8.41
C LYS A 13 11.41 13.44 8.72
N LEU A 14 12.53 12.94 8.20
CA LEU A 14 13.03 11.59 8.53
C LEU A 14 13.26 11.53 10.04
N ASP A 15 12.75 10.49 10.69
CA ASP A 15 13.01 10.30 12.12
C ASP A 15 14.47 9.86 12.33
N ASP A 16 15.19 10.53 13.23
CA ASP A 16 16.62 10.32 13.47
C ASP A 16 16.97 8.90 13.93
N SER A 17 15.98 8.14 14.44
CA SER A 17 16.18 6.73 14.81
C SER A 17 16.10 5.75 13.62
N PHE A 18 15.85 6.26 12.40
CA PHE A 18 15.74 5.50 11.16
C PHE A 18 16.82 5.94 10.15
N PRO A 19 17.24 5.08 9.20
CA PRO A 19 16.64 3.80 8.81
C PRO A 19 16.93 2.63 9.77
N LYS A 20 16.02 1.66 9.80
CA LYS A 20 16.19 0.39 10.54
C LYS A 20 16.15 -0.81 9.59
N ARG A 21 16.93 -1.84 9.90
CA ARG A 21 16.87 -3.14 9.19
C ARG A 21 15.51 -3.80 9.46
N LEU A 22 14.97 -4.50 8.46
CA LEU A 22 13.78 -5.34 8.67
C LEU A 22 14.14 -6.44 9.69
N PRO A 23 13.26 -6.73 10.66
CA PRO A 23 13.44 -7.85 11.57
C PRO A 23 13.62 -9.19 10.82
N GLU A 24 14.53 -10.04 11.29
CA GLU A 24 14.88 -11.30 10.62
C GLU A 24 13.73 -12.33 10.60
N ASN A 25 12.72 -12.15 11.46
CA ASN A 25 11.53 -13.00 11.47
C ASN A 25 10.58 -12.72 10.27
N ILE A 26 10.81 -11.66 9.50
CA ILE A 26 10.10 -11.42 8.23
C ILE A 26 10.83 -12.20 7.13
N LYS A 27 10.30 -13.38 6.78
CA LYS A 27 10.94 -14.34 5.85
C LYS A 27 10.87 -13.96 4.36
N PHE A 28 10.36 -12.78 4.03
CA PHE A 28 10.21 -12.32 2.65
C PHE A 28 10.59 -10.84 2.54
N THR A 29 10.93 -10.39 1.33
CA THR A 29 11.13 -8.96 1.06
C THR A 29 9.77 -8.32 0.74
N PRO A 30 9.18 -7.52 1.65
CA PRO A 30 7.90 -6.89 1.37
C PRO A 30 8.07 -5.82 0.27
N HIS A 31 7.21 -5.88 -0.75
CA HIS A 31 7.11 -4.84 -1.77
C HIS A 31 6.25 -3.64 -1.33
N GLY A 32 5.45 -3.81 -0.26
CA GLY A 32 4.63 -2.75 0.32
C GLY A 32 4.09 -3.13 1.69
N ALA A 33 3.63 -2.12 2.45
CA ALA A 33 2.98 -2.30 3.73
C ALA A 33 1.93 -1.21 3.93
N LEU A 34 0.79 -1.56 4.55
CA LEU A 34 -0.30 -0.63 4.81
C LEU A 34 -0.81 -0.77 6.24
N ARG A 35 -1.24 0.36 6.83
CA ARG A 35 -1.89 0.41 8.14
C ARG A 35 -3.30 0.98 7.98
N TRP A 36 -4.30 0.23 8.43
CA TRP A 36 -5.67 0.73 8.47
C TRP A 36 -5.86 1.75 9.60
N GLN A 37 -6.80 2.68 9.43
CA GLN A 37 -7.03 3.74 10.42
C GLN A 37 -7.61 3.25 11.76
N ASP A 38 -8.09 2.00 11.85
CA ASP A 38 -8.62 1.40 13.08
C ASP A 38 -7.59 0.60 13.90
N ARG A 39 -6.29 0.74 13.58
CA ARG A 39 -5.16 0.01 14.19
C ARG A 39 -5.06 -1.48 13.82
N HIS A 40 -5.92 -2.04 12.97
CA HIS A 40 -5.73 -3.40 12.45
C HIS A 40 -4.61 -3.46 11.40
N ARG A 41 -3.89 -4.57 11.40
CA ARG A 41 -2.90 -4.94 10.38
C ARG A 41 -3.55 -5.96 9.46
N MET A 42 -3.69 -5.62 8.18
CA MET A 42 -4.23 -6.53 7.19
C MET A 42 -3.09 -7.24 6.48
N VAL A 43 -3.14 -8.57 6.46
CA VAL A 43 -2.34 -9.40 5.56
C VAL A 43 -3.19 -9.63 4.33
N LEU A 44 -2.70 -9.19 3.18
CA LEU A 44 -3.39 -9.33 1.91
C LEU A 44 -3.15 -10.74 1.33
N ALA A 45 -4.22 -11.39 0.88
CA ALA A 45 -4.19 -12.68 0.18
C ALA A 45 -4.91 -12.55 -1.18
N GLY A 46 -4.87 -13.58 -2.04
CA GLY A 46 -5.61 -13.53 -3.32
C GLY A 46 -5.24 -12.35 -4.23
N LEU A 47 -3.99 -11.89 -4.14
CA LEU A 47 -3.51 -10.76 -4.91
C LEU A 47 -3.14 -11.19 -6.35
N PRO A 48 -3.31 -10.29 -7.34
CA PRO A 48 -2.81 -10.53 -8.69
C PRO A 48 -1.28 -10.67 -8.70
N LEU A 49 -0.76 -11.21 -9.81
CA LEU A 49 0.68 -11.25 -10.06
C LEU A 49 1.25 -9.82 -10.13
N ASP A 50 2.55 -9.69 -9.84
CA ASP A 50 3.31 -8.44 -9.99
C ASP A 50 2.80 -7.23 -9.18
N VAL A 51 2.24 -7.48 -7.98
CA VAL A 51 1.88 -6.40 -7.05
C VAL A 51 3.11 -5.56 -6.69
N ARG A 52 3.03 -4.26 -7.01
CA ARG A 52 4.04 -3.25 -6.73
C ARG A 52 3.72 -2.42 -5.49
N GLY A 53 2.46 -2.35 -5.08
CA GLY A 53 2.06 -1.56 -3.92
C GLY A 53 0.58 -1.66 -3.60
N CYS A 54 0.17 -1.01 -2.52
CA CYS A 54 -1.22 -0.87 -2.13
C CYS A 54 -1.47 0.49 -1.46
N SER A 55 -2.72 0.94 -1.44
CA SER A 55 -3.15 2.17 -0.76
C SER A 55 -4.54 1.98 -0.16
N THR A 56 -4.86 2.75 0.87
CA THR A 56 -6.18 2.76 1.52
C THR A 56 -6.73 4.15 1.47
N TRP A 57 -8.01 4.24 1.11
CA TRP A 57 -8.72 5.47 0.88
C TRP A 57 -9.78 5.69 1.97
N ARG A 58 -10.37 6.89 1.99
CA ARG A 58 -11.53 7.16 2.85
C ARG A 58 -12.64 6.16 2.50
N GLU A 59 -13.45 5.79 3.50
CA GLU A 59 -14.49 4.74 3.42
C GLU A 59 -13.98 3.30 3.43
N GLY A 60 -12.67 3.11 3.55
CA GLY A 60 -12.13 1.76 3.70
C GLY A 60 -12.08 1.01 2.38
N GLU A 61 -11.83 1.71 1.28
CA GLU A 61 -11.41 1.04 0.06
C GLU A 61 -9.90 0.79 0.09
N THR A 62 -9.49 -0.42 -0.29
CA THR A 62 -8.07 -0.74 -0.54
C THR A 62 -7.83 -0.86 -2.04
N LYS A 63 -6.85 -0.14 -2.57
CA LYS A 63 -6.38 -0.29 -3.95
C LYS A 63 -5.07 -1.07 -3.98
N ILE A 64 -4.96 -2.01 -4.91
CA ILE A 64 -3.76 -2.81 -5.18
C ILE A 64 -3.20 -2.37 -6.53
N PHE A 65 -1.92 -2.03 -6.56
CA PHE A 65 -1.23 -1.56 -7.76
C PHE A 65 -0.30 -2.66 -8.27
N THR A 66 -0.43 -2.99 -9.55
CA THR A 66 0.48 -3.85 -10.29
C THR A 66 1.40 -2.98 -11.17
N ASP A 67 2.06 -3.56 -12.16
CA ASP A 67 2.90 -2.82 -13.10
C ASP A 67 2.10 -1.90 -14.04
N ASN A 68 0.87 -2.27 -14.40
CA ASN A 68 0.03 -1.54 -15.36
C ASN A 68 -1.44 -1.38 -14.94
N MET A 69 -1.90 -2.04 -13.87
CA MET A 69 -3.30 -2.05 -13.43
C MET A 69 -3.46 -1.71 -11.95
N VAL A 70 -4.65 -1.18 -11.60
CA VAL A 70 -5.13 -0.89 -10.25
C VAL A 70 -6.38 -1.72 -9.99
N PHE A 71 -6.38 -2.48 -8.91
CA PHE A 71 -7.52 -3.29 -8.49
C PHE A 71 -8.10 -2.76 -7.18
N THR A 72 -9.40 -2.94 -6.97
CA THR A 72 -10.00 -2.78 -5.64
C THR A 72 -9.91 -4.11 -4.91
N TYR A 73 -9.49 -4.09 -3.65
CA TYR A 73 -9.42 -5.27 -2.80
C TYR A 73 -10.58 -5.30 -1.83
N ASP A 74 -11.30 -6.41 -1.82
CA ASP A 74 -12.36 -6.70 -0.87
C ASP A 74 -11.79 -7.48 0.31
N ALA A 75 -11.81 -6.86 1.48
CA ALA A 75 -11.28 -7.45 2.71
C ALA A 75 -12.17 -8.55 3.31
N LEU A 76 -13.47 -8.57 2.99
CA LEU A 76 -14.38 -9.62 3.44
C LEU A 76 -14.17 -10.90 2.62
N LEU A 77 -13.97 -10.74 1.32
CA LEU A 77 -13.72 -11.84 0.39
C LEU A 77 -12.24 -12.24 0.27
N ASN A 78 -11.34 -11.43 0.83
CA ASN A 78 -9.89 -11.60 0.74
C ASN A 78 -9.37 -11.76 -0.70
N THR A 79 -9.89 -10.94 -1.61
CA THR A 79 -9.54 -10.98 -3.04
C THR A 79 -9.68 -9.62 -3.70
N THR A 80 -9.04 -9.44 -4.84
CA THR A 80 -9.35 -8.32 -5.74
C THR A 80 -10.68 -8.53 -6.46
N ILE A 81 -11.42 -7.44 -6.68
CA ILE A 81 -12.71 -7.43 -7.38
C ILE A 81 -12.60 -6.73 -8.74
N GLY A 82 -13.33 -7.26 -9.72
CA GLY A 82 -13.35 -6.76 -11.11
C GLY A 82 -12.07 -7.03 -11.90
N ASP A 83 -12.04 -6.55 -13.14
CA ASP A 83 -10.92 -6.78 -14.08
C ASP A 83 -9.73 -5.81 -13.87
N GLY A 84 -9.88 -4.85 -12.96
CA GLY A 84 -8.90 -3.80 -12.71
C GLY A 84 -8.98 -2.63 -13.69
N THR A 85 -8.36 -1.51 -13.31
CA THR A 85 -8.32 -0.26 -14.07
C THR A 85 -6.88 0.03 -14.49
N PRO A 86 -6.59 0.33 -15.78
CA PRO A 86 -5.25 0.70 -16.20
C PRO A 86 -4.70 1.89 -15.40
N LEU A 87 -3.41 1.84 -15.00
CA LEU A 87 -2.78 2.90 -14.19
C LEU A 87 -2.91 4.28 -14.86
N ARG A 88 -2.76 4.34 -16.18
CA ARG A 88 -2.89 5.60 -16.94
C ARG A 88 -4.28 6.21 -16.79
N THR A 89 -5.31 5.37 -16.86
CA THR A 89 -6.70 5.78 -16.66
C THR A 89 -6.95 6.18 -15.21
N PHE A 90 -6.45 5.40 -14.25
CA PHE A 90 -6.62 5.67 -12.82
C PHE A 90 -5.96 6.98 -12.37
N PHE A 91 -4.72 7.23 -12.80
CA PHE A 91 -3.98 8.45 -12.48
C PHE A 91 -4.36 9.64 -13.37
N VAL A 92 -5.27 9.44 -14.34
CA VAL A 92 -5.68 10.47 -15.29
C VAL A 92 -4.47 11.10 -15.98
N CYS A 93 -3.50 10.27 -16.36
CA CYS A 93 -2.31 10.73 -17.07
C CYS A 93 -2.74 11.33 -18.41
N LYS A 94 -2.29 12.56 -18.72
CA LYS A 94 -2.44 13.12 -20.06
C LYS A 94 -1.50 12.38 -21.02
N GLU A 95 -1.95 12.21 -22.27
CA GLU A 95 -1.15 11.65 -23.35
C GLU A 95 0.09 12.48 -23.67
#